data_AF-A0A2S2NH56-F1
#
_entry.id   AF-A0A2S2NH56-F1
#
_cell.length_a   1.000
_cell.length_b   1.000
_cell.length_c   1.000
_cell.angle_alpha   90.00
_cell.angle_beta   90.00
_cell.angle_gamma   90.00
#
_symmetry.space_group_name_H-M   'P 1'
#
loop_
_entity.id
_entity.type
_entity.pdbx_description
1 polymer ?
#
loop_
_entity_poly.entity_id
_entity_poly.type
_entity_poly.pdbx_seq_one_letter_code
_entity_poly.pdbx_strand_id
1 'polypeptide(L)'
;MLSGIGPKQHLADHRIPLVKELPVGENLMDHVALGSLIISINESISIRLNNSFEDPNAMNDYLMRGVGINTVPGGAEALALVNTDTPGSMDGQANLELLLVSGSYSSHELMPGLCGMRDDLYNAVYRATEGAGGFTVFPILMRPKSRGRVWLKNADPFRHPLIDPNYFADETDLDVVVAGVRLFQRMLRKGPMKSLDAKILDTPLPGCRQHVFDTDAYWKCSARQISFTIYHLSGTCKMGPASDPTAVVDPRLRVHGVRGLRVVDASIMPEVPSAHTNAPTIMIAEKASDMIKEDWDV
;
A
#
# COMPACT_ATOMS: atom_id res chain seq x y z
N MET A 1 -9.06 3.66 21.82
CA MET A 1 -9.72 2.53 22.50
C MET A 1 -9.28 2.36 23.95
N LEU A 2 -8.00 2.09 24.28
CA LEU A 2 -7.57 1.85 25.67
C LEU A 2 -7.94 2.99 26.65
N SER A 3 -8.02 4.23 26.17
CA SER A 3 -8.49 5.39 26.95
C SER A 3 -10.01 5.46 27.15
N GLY A 4 -10.76 4.38 26.88
CA GLY A 4 -12.22 4.35 27.01
C GLY A 4 -12.99 5.03 25.86
N ILE A 5 -12.33 5.36 24.75
CA ILE A 5 -12.93 5.96 23.56
C ILE A 5 -12.92 4.95 22.42
N GLY A 6 -14.09 4.48 21.99
CA GLY A 6 -14.25 3.42 20.99
C GLY A 6 -15.60 2.70 21.06
N PRO A 7 -15.78 1.59 20.32
CA PRO A 7 -17.03 0.83 20.31
C PRO A 7 -17.38 0.28 21.69
N LYS A 8 -18.57 0.60 22.21
CA LYS A 8 -18.94 0.34 23.61
C LYS A 8 -18.84 -1.14 24.00
N GLN A 9 -19.36 -2.03 23.17
CA GLN A 9 -19.32 -3.47 23.45
C GLN A 9 -17.88 -4.00 23.48
N HIS A 10 -17.05 -3.61 22.51
CA HIS A 10 -15.65 -4.01 22.45
C HIS A 10 -14.85 -3.57 23.69
N LEU A 11 -15.10 -2.35 24.18
CA LEU A 11 -14.48 -1.86 25.41
C LEU A 11 -14.94 -2.65 26.64
N ALA A 12 -16.23 -2.99 26.72
CA ALA A 12 -16.80 -3.79 27.81
C ALA A 12 -16.21 -5.22 27.84
N ASP A 13 -16.05 -5.85 26.67
CA ASP A 13 -15.45 -7.19 26.53
C ASP A 13 -14.01 -7.25 27.07
N HIS A 14 -13.30 -6.13 27.02
CA HIS A 14 -11.96 -5.97 27.58
C HIS A 14 -11.91 -5.30 28.95
N ARG A 15 -13.07 -5.09 29.60
CA ARG A 15 -13.21 -4.46 30.92
C ARG A 15 -12.60 -3.04 31.00
N ILE A 16 -12.69 -2.29 29.90
CA ILE A 16 -12.22 -0.92 29.81
C ILE A 16 -13.42 0.02 30.09
N PRO A 17 -13.32 0.94 31.06
CA PRO A 17 -14.40 1.90 31.32
C PRO A 17 -14.70 2.77 30.09
N LEU A 18 -15.98 2.90 29.75
CA LEU A 18 -16.43 3.75 28.64
C LEU A 18 -16.33 5.22 29.04
N VAL A 19 -15.56 5.99 28.29
CA VAL A 19 -15.54 7.46 28.31
C VAL A 19 -16.46 8.01 27.23
N LYS A 20 -16.33 7.51 26.00
CA LYS A 20 -17.16 7.94 24.87
C LYS A 20 -17.30 6.81 23.85
N GLU A 21 -18.53 6.52 23.46
CA GLU A 21 -18.82 5.60 22.36
C GLU A 21 -18.60 6.31 21.02
N LEU A 22 -17.64 5.81 20.24
CA LEU A 22 -17.28 6.27 18.90
C LEU A 22 -16.77 5.08 18.07
N PRO A 23 -16.89 5.12 16.73
CA PRO A 23 -16.43 4.05 15.83
C PRO A 23 -14.90 4.08 15.62
N VAL A 24 -14.11 4.22 16.70
CA VAL A 24 -12.63 4.23 16.61
C VAL A 24 -12.13 2.87 16.18
N GLY A 25 -11.27 2.84 15.16
CA GLY A 25 -10.71 1.63 14.58
C GLY A 25 -11.48 1.11 13.36
N GLU A 26 -12.65 1.66 13.05
CA GLU A 26 -13.40 1.37 11.82
C GLU A 26 -12.79 2.05 10.60
N ASN A 27 -13.26 1.73 9.39
CA ASN A 27 -12.88 2.45 8.16
C ASN A 27 -11.37 2.41 7.89
N LEU A 28 -10.67 1.33 8.27
CA LEU A 28 -9.26 1.17 7.87
C LEU A 28 -9.20 1.05 6.36
N MET A 29 -8.44 1.94 5.74
CA MET A 29 -8.16 1.96 4.31
C MET A 29 -6.66 1.84 4.09
N ASP A 30 -6.28 1.33 2.91
CA ASP A 30 -4.90 1.27 2.47
C ASP A 30 -4.86 1.19 0.94
N HIS A 31 -3.74 1.61 0.36
CA HIS A 31 -3.44 1.29 -1.02
C HIS A 31 -2.80 -0.10 -1.06
N VAL A 32 -3.53 -1.05 -1.65
CA VAL A 32 -3.09 -2.43 -1.82
C VAL A 32 -2.75 -2.69 -3.29
N ALA A 33 -1.71 -3.48 -3.53
CA ALA A 33 -1.23 -3.81 -4.85
C ALA A 33 -1.23 -5.31 -5.12
N LEU A 34 -1.25 -5.67 -6.41
CA LEU A 34 -0.82 -6.98 -6.87
C LEU A 34 0.70 -7.10 -6.76
N GLY A 35 1.20 -7.96 -5.89
CA GLY A 35 2.65 -8.13 -5.67
C GLY A 35 3.32 -9.13 -6.62
N SER A 36 2.56 -9.92 -7.40
CA SER A 36 3.12 -11.02 -8.19
C SER A 36 3.49 -10.68 -9.63
N LEU A 37 3.26 -9.45 -10.09
CA LEU A 37 3.53 -9.05 -11.48
C LEU A 37 5.02 -8.74 -11.67
N ILE A 38 5.79 -9.81 -11.86
CA ILE A 38 7.23 -9.77 -12.09
C ILE A 38 7.52 -9.85 -13.58
N ILE A 39 8.44 -8.99 -14.04
CA ILE A 39 8.90 -8.93 -15.42
C ILE A 39 10.34 -9.39 -15.47
N SER A 40 10.64 -10.44 -16.24
CA SER A 40 11.99 -10.85 -16.59
C SER A 40 12.49 -10.06 -17.79
N ILE A 41 13.77 -9.70 -17.80
CA ILE A 41 14.47 -9.08 -18.92
C ILE A 41 15.76 -9.82 -19.22
N ASN A 42 16.25 -9.75 -20.47
CA ASN A 42 17.50 -10.38 -20.88
C ASN A 42 18.75 -9.51 -20.62
N GLU A 43 18.58 -8.43 -19.87
CA GLU A 43 19.62 -7.44 -19.56
C GLU A 43 19.92 -7.42 -18.06
N SER A 44 21.18 -7.11 -17.70
CA SER A 44 21.63 -7.04 -16.30
C SER A 44 21.56 -5.63 -15.73
N ILE A 45 20.46 -4.93 -15.97
CA ILE A 45 20.26 -3.52 -15.57
C ILE A 45 19.45 -3.33 -14.29
N SER A 46 18.92 -4.41 -13.71
CA SER A 46 18.16 -4.36 -12.45
C SER A 46 19.04 -4.00 -11.25
N ILE A 47 18.44 -3.38 -10.24
CA ILE A 47 19.06 -3.19 -8.93
C ILE A 47 19.13 -4.55 -8.24
N ARG A 48 20.34 -4.90 -7.81
CA ARG A 48 20.69 -6.14 -7.12
C ARG A 48 21.70 -5.82 -6.03
N LEU A 49 21.87 -6.73 -5.08
CA LEU A 49 22.83 -6.50 -4.00
C LEU A 49 24.26 -6.26 -4.53
N ASN A 50 24.69 -7.10 -5.48
CA ASN A 50 26.04 -7.13 -6.02
C ASN A 50 26.42 -5.92 -6.88
N ASN A 51 25.45 -5.12 -7.36
CA ASN A 51 25.71 -3.89 -8.10
C ASN A 51 25.29 -2.64 -7.31
N SER A 52 24.88 -2.79 -6.05
CA SER A 52 24.36 -1.74 -5.17
C SER A 52 25.17 -1.68 -3.87
N PHE A 53 24.76 -2.38 -2.80
CA PHE A 53 25.42 -2.27 -1.49
C PHE A 53 26.74 -3.03 -1.40
N GLU A 54 26.92 -4.10 -2.20
CA GLU A 54 28.16 -4.87 -2.22
C GLU A 54 29.20 -4.35 -3.21
N ASP A 55 28.81 -3.45 -4.13
CA ASP A 55 29.76 -2.81 -5.05
C ASP A 55 30.42 -1.59 -4.36
N PRO A 56 31.74 -1.64 -4.07
CA PRO A 56 32.43 -0.53 -3.43
C PRO A 56 32.38 0.76 -4.26
N ASN A 57 32.31 0.66 -5.59
CA ASN A 57 32.22 1.84 -6.45
C ASN A 57 30.83 2.48 -6.35
N ALA A 58 29.76 1.69 -6.39
CA ALA A 58 28.40 2.17 -6.19
C ALA A 58 28.21 2.80 -4.80
N MET A 59 28.83 2.23 -3.78
CA MET A 59 28.81 2.81 -2.43
C MET A 59 29.62 4.12 -2.35
N ASN A 60 30.79 4.18 -2.99
CA ASN A 60 31.59 5.39 -3.05
C ASN A 60 30.87 6.51 -3.83
N ASP A 61 30.26 6.21 -4.97
CA ASP A 61 29.48 7.17 -5.76
C ASP A 61 28.30 7.72 -4.94
N TYR A 62 27.64 6.88 -4.16
CA TYR A 62 26.58 7.33 -3.27
C TYR A 62 27.09 8.21 -2.14
N LEU A 63 28.05 7.73 -1.35
CA LEU A 63 28.50 8.39 -0.13
C LEU A 63 29.31 9.66 -0.40
N MET A 64 30.18 9.64 -1.42
CA MET A 64 31.13 10.73 -1.67
C MET A 64 30.61 11.72 -2.71
N ARG A 65 29.71 11.30 -3.60
CA ARG A 65 29.26 12.12 -4.73
C ARG A 65 27.74 12.33 -4.76
N GLY A 66 26.97 11.56 -3.99
CA GLY A 66 25.50 11.64 -4.02
C GLY A 66 24.91 11.20 -5.36
N VAL A 67 25.58 10.30 -6.09
CA VAL A 67 25.15 9.79 -7.40
C VAL A 67 25.14 8.26 -7.42
N GLY A 68 24.66 7.67 -8.52
CA GLY A 68 24.67 6.22 -8.74
C GLY A 68 23.40 5.51 -8.25
N ILE A 69 23.38 4.19 -8.42
CA ILE A 69 22.18 3.34 -8.26
C ILE A 69 21.54 3.42 -6.86
N ASN A 70 22.35 3.69 -5.83
CA ASN A 70 21.88 3.77 -4.44
C ASN A 70 21.10 5.06 -4.15
N THR A 71 21.02 6.01 -5.09
CA THR A 71 20.14 7.19 -4.97
C THR A 71 18.69 6.88 -5.34
N VAL A 72 18.41 5.72 -5.94
CA VAL A 72 17.04 5.31 -6.32
C VAL A 72 16.27 4.87 -5.05
N PRO A 73 15.15 5.51 -4.72
CA PRO A 73 14.45 5.29 -3.46
C PRO A 73 13.74 3.93 -3.44
N GLY A 74 14.36 2.94 -2.78
CA GLY A 74 13.80 1.58 -2.70
C GLY A 74 13.61 0.91 -4.08
N GLY A 75 14.33 1.39 -5.09
CA GLY A 75 14.24 0.93 -6.47
C GLY A 75 13.04 1.43 -7.27
N ALA A 76 12.22 2.33 -6.72
CA ALA A 76 11.09 2.93 -7.44
C ALA A 76 11.58 3.93 -8.51
N GLU A 77 11.38 3.61 -9.79
CA GLU A 77 11.90 4.42 -10.92
C GLU A 77 10.82 5.24 -11.61
N ALA A 78 9.61 4.69 -11.70
CA ALA A 78 8.55 5.28 -12.52
C ALA A 78 7.17 5.00 -11.94
N LEU A 79 6.32 6.02 -12.04
CA LEU A 79 4.92 6.01 -11.61
C LEU A 79 4.03 6.39 -12.78
N ALA A 80 2.87 5.75 -12.90
CA ALA A 80 1.79 6.20 -13.77
C ALA A 80 0.47 6.19 -13.02
N LEU A 81 -0.15 7.36 -12.86
CA LEU A 81 -1.50 7.50 -12.33
C LEU A 81 -2.52 7.43 -13.45
N VAL A 82 -3.51 6.55 -13.29
CA VAL A 82 -4.46 6.22 -14.34
C VAL A 82 -5.87 6.21 -13.75
N ASN A 83 -6.81 6.76 -14.50
CA ASN A 83 -8.23 6.57 -14.27
C ASN A 83 -8.75 5.49 -15.23
N THR A 84 -9.14 4.34 -14.69
CA THR A 84 -9.67 3.22 -15.48
C THR A 84 -11.15 3.37 -15.80
N ASP A 85 -11.88 4.21 -15.07
CA ASP A 85 -13.33 4.39 -15.23
C ASP A 85 -13.66 5.30 -16.42
N THR A 86 -12.86 6.36 -16.60
CA THR A 86 -12.98 7.28 -17.75
C THR A 86 -11.64 7.52 -18.45
N PRO A 87 -11.14 6.54 -19.23
CA PRO A 87 -9.86 6.65 -19.91
C PRO A 87 -9.78 7.89 -20.83
N GLY A 88 -8.71 8.67 -20.68
CA GLY A 88 -8.46 9.88 -21.48
C GLY A 88 -9.14 11.16 -20.98
N SER A 89 -9.93 11.09 -19.90
CA SER A 89 -10.44 12.28 -19.22
C SER A 89 -9.32 12.98 -18.44
N MET A 90 -9.19 14.30 -18.63
CA MET A 90 -8.26 15.14 -17.86
C MET A 90 -8.84 15.58 -16.50
N ASP A 91 -10.15 15.45 -16.32
CA ASP A 91 -10.87 15.81 -15.08
C ASP A 91 -11.10 14.60 -14.16
N GLY A 92 -10.68 13.42 -14.62
CA GLY A 92 -10.83 12.17 -13.91
C GLY A 92 -9.85 12.01 -12.75
N GLN A 93 -10.29 11.41 -11.65
CA GLN A 93 -9.42 11.08 -10.52
C GLN A 93 -8.82 9.68 -10.73
N ALA A 94 -7.51 9.56 -10.55
CA ALA A 94 -6.84 8.27 -10.68
C ALA A 94 -7.35 7.27 -9.63
N ASN A 95 -7.71 6.08 -10.08
CA ASN A 95 -8.11 4.94 -9.24
C ASN A 95 -7.07 3.80 -9.30
N LEU A 96 -6.09 3.91 -10.19
CA LEU A 96 -4.98 2.99 -10.36
C LEU A 96 -3.65 3.76 -10.40
N GLU A 97 -2.63 3.21 -9.76
CA GLU A 97 -1.23 3.57 -9.96
C GLU A 97 -0.46 2.36 -10.48
N LEU A 98 0.44 2.57 -11.44
CA LEU A 98 1.46 1.60 -11.81
C LEU A 98 2.80 2.09 -11.26
N LEU A 99 3.32 1.40 -10.26
CA LEU A 99 4.67 1.63 -9.71
C LEU A 99 5.63 0.59 -10.29
N LEU A 100 6.69 1.05 -10.93
CA LEU A 100 7.77 0.22 -11.44
C LEU A 100 8.96 0.25 -10.47
N VAL A 101 9.35 -0.92 -9.99
CA VAL A 101 10.50 -1.11 -9.10
C VAL A 101 11.56 -1.95 -9.79
N SER A 102 12.79 -1.44 -9.90
CA SER A 102 13.95 -2.07 -10.55
C SER A 102 14.53 -3.26 -9.78
N GLY A 103 13.69 -4.23 -9.43
CA GLY A 103 14.08 -5.48 -8.81
C GLY A 103 12.90 -6.46 -8.71
N SER A 104 13.18 -7.69 -8.34
CA SER A 104 12.18 -8.73 -8.08
C SER A 104 12.46 -9.42 -6.74
N TYR A 105 11.56 -10.32 -6.32
CA TYR A 105 11.79 -11.17 -5.15
C TYR A 105 13.05 -12.03 -5.26
N SER A 106 13.55 -12.29 -6.47
CA SER A 106 14.78 -13.06 -6.71
C SER A 106 16.02 -12.18 -6.97
N SER A 107 15.90 -10.86 -6.85
CA SER A 107 17.05 -9.93 -7.00
C SER A 107 18.07 -10.04 -5.87
N HIS A 108 17.67 -10.50 -4.68
CA HIS A 108 18.53 -10.59 -3.51
C HIS A 108 17.96 -11.59 -2.50
N GLU A 109 18.83 -12.42 -1.91
CA GLU A 109 18.51 -13.44 -0.89
C GLU A 109 17.70 -12.95 0.33
N LEU A 110 17.78 -11.66 0.68
CA LEU A 110 17.02 -11.08 1.80
C LEU A 110 15.62 -10.63 1.40
N MET A 111 15.33 -10.43 0.10
CA MET A 111 14.05 -9.91 -0.37
C MET A 111 12.85 -10.77 0.04
N PRO A 112 12.90 -12.12 -0.03
CA PRO A 112 11.78 -12.94 0.41
C PRO A 112 11.45 -12.70 1.88
N GLY A 113 12.48 -12.63 2.75
CA GLY A 113 12.32 -12.36 4.16
C GLY A 113 11.78 -10.95 4.46
N LEU A 114 12.32 -9.93 3.78
CA LEU A 114 11.86 -8.53 3.92
C LEU A 114 10.42 -8.34 3.46
N CYS A 115 9.95 -9.14 2.50
CA CYS A 115 8.57 -9.12 2.02
C CYS A 115 7.64 -10.10 2.78
N GLY A 116 8.14 -10.79 3.81
CA GLY A 116 7.35 -11.79 4.55
C GLY A 116 6.88 -12.98 3.70
N MET A 117 7.60 -13.28 2.62
CA MET A 117 7.28 -14.37 1.70
C MET A 117 7.60 -15.72 2.35
N ARG A 118 6.70 -16.69 2.20
CA ARG A 118 6.95 -18.06 2.67
C ARG A 118 7.96 -18.78 1.77
N ASP A 119 8.82 -19.58 2.38
CA ASP A 119 9.85 -20.35 1.68
C ASP A 119 9.26 -21.30 0.62
N ASP A 120 8.12 -21.93 0.90
CA ASP A 120 7.45 -22.85 -0.03
C ASP A 120 7.03 -22.15 -1.33
N LEU A 121 6.47 -20.95 -1.19
CA LEU A 121 6.08 -20.09 -2.30
C LEU A 121 7.30 -19.59 -3.08
N TYR A 122 8.33 -19.13 -2.37
CA TYR A 122 9.57 -18.64 -2.98
C TYR A 122 10.24 -19.73 -3.82
N ASN A 123 10.43 -20.91 -3.25
CA ASN A 123 11.03 -22.06 -3.92
C ASN A 123 10.23 -22.49 -5.15
N ALA A 124 8.90 -22.43 -5.09
CA ALA A 124 8.03 -22.86 -6.18
C ALA A 124 7.95 -21.88 -7.35
N VAL A 125 8.16 -20.58 -7.13
CA VAL A 125 7.88 -19.53 -8.13
C VAL A 125 9.11 -18.71 -8.52
N TYR A 126 9.96 -18.33 -7.56
CA TYR A 126 10.97 -17.29 -7.75
C TYR A 126 12.41 -17.81 -7.68
N ARG A 127 12.65 -18.99 -7.09
CA ARG A 127 14.01 -19.55 -6.98
C ARG A 127 14.68 -19.80 -8.34
N ALA A 128 13.91 -20.24 -9.33
CA ALA A 128 14.42 -20.47 -10.68
C ALA A 128 14.86 -19.18 -11.39
N THR A 129 14.48 -18.00 -10.87
CA THR A 129 14.83 -16.69 -11.43
C THR A 129 15.90 -15.96 -10.61
N GLU A 130 16.56 -16.64 -9.66
CA GLU A 130 17.73 -16.08 -8.96
C GLU A 130 18.83 -15.69 -9.97
N GLY A 131 19.35 -14.47 -9.83
CA GLY A 131 20.36 -13.92 -10.75
C GLY A 131 19.84 -13.47 -12.12
N ALA A 132 18.57 -13.71 -12.45
CA ALA A 132 17.94 -13.23 -13.68
C ALA A 132 17.62 -11.72 -13.62
N GLY A 133 17.70 -11.05 -14.77
CA GLY A 133 17.31 -9.64 -14.90
C GLY A 133 15.81 -9.51 -14.75
N GLY A 134 15.35 -8.51 -14.02
CA GLY A 134 13.92 -8.25 -13.91
C GLY A 134 13.54 -7.01 -13.09
N PHE A 135 12.26 -6.68 -13.16
CA PHE A 135 11.67 -5.60 -12.38
C PHE A 135 10.25 -5.99 -11.99
N THR A 136 9.73 -5.38 -10.93
CA THR A 136 8.38 -5.60 -10.42
C THR A 136 7.51 -4.45 -10.85
N VAL A 137 6.28 -4.77 -11.23
CA VAL A 137 5.24 -3.76 -11.45
C VAL A 137 4.18 -3.97 -10.39
N PHE A 138 3.85 -2.93 -9.67
CA PHE A 138 2.75 -2.92 -8.73
C PHE A 138 1.57 -2.15 -9.34
N PRO A 139 0.54 -2.85 -9.85
CA PRO A 139 -0.79 -2.26 -10.00
C PRO A 139 -1.38 -2.02 -8.61
N ILE A 140 -1.37 -0.76 -8.18
CA ILE A 140 -1.81 -0.30 -6.87
C ILE A 140 -3.22 0.29 -7.02
N LEU A 141 -4.12 -0.16 -6.16
CA LEU A 141 -5.47 0.37 -6.04
C LEU A 141 -5.45 1.68 -5.23
N MET A 142 -5.78 2.79 -5.87
CA MET A 142 -5.70 4.14 -5.27
C MET A 142 -7.00 4.60 -4.62
N ARG A 143 -8.10 3.89 -4.88
CA ARG A 143 -9.43 4.23 -4.36
C ARG A 143 -10.16 2.97 -3.91
N PRO A 144 -9.66 2.30 -2.86
CA PRO A 144 -10.25 1.05 -2.39
C PRO A 144 -11.69 1.28 -1.94
N LYS A 145 -12.57 0.33 -2.24
CA LYS A 145 -13.92 0.25 -1.64
C LYS A 145 -13.95 -0.67 -0.43
N SER A 146 -13.06 -1.68 -0.41
CA SER A 146 -12.86 -2.52 0.75
C SER A 146 -12.52 -1.66 1.99
N ARG A 147 -13.06 -2.05 3.14
CA ARG A 147 -12.82 -1.40 4.44
C ARG A 147 -12.45 -2.45 5.46
N GLY A 148 -11.34 -2.21 6.14
CA GLY A 148 -10.85 -3.02 7.25
C GLY A 148 -11.12 -2.37 8.61
N ARG A 149 -10.53 -2.95 9.65
CA ARG A 149 -10.67 -2.50 11.03
C ARG A 149 -9.37 -2.75 11.83
N VAL A 150 -9.18 -1.94 12.87
CA VAL A 150 -8.16 -2.14 13.92
C VAL A 150 -8.87 -2.20 15.27
N TRP A 151 -8.63 -3.23 16.07
CA TRP A 151 -9.22 -3.35 17.40
C TRP A 151 -8.23 -3.90 18.44
N LEU A 152 -8.56 -3.71 19.71
CA LEU A 152 -7.72 -4.22 20.79
C LEU A 152 -7.74 -5.74 20.83
N LYS A 153 -6.57 -6.36 20.99
CA LYS A 153 -6.49 -7.79 21.34
C LYS A 153 -6.92 -8.03 22.79
N ASN A 154 -6.49 -7.14 23.68
CA ASN A 154 -6.84 -7.09 25.10
C ASN A 154 -6.51 -5.69 25.67
N ALA A 155 -6.59 -5.53 26.99
CA ALA A 155 -6.32 -4.26 27.67
C ALA A 155 -4.82 -3.98 27.93
N ASP A 156 -3.90 -4.86 27.53
CA ASP A 156 -2.45 -4.67 27.72
C ASP A 156 -1.90 -3.78 26.59
N PRO A 157 -1.39 -2.56 26.90
CA PRO A 157 -0.90 -1.62 25.89
C PRO A 157 0.34 -2.11 25.14
N PHE A 158 1.02 -3.14 25.65
CA PHE A 158 2.20 -3.73 25.01
C PHE A 158 1.88 -4.89 24.07
N ARG A 159 0.59 -5.25 23.92
CA ARG A 159 0.16 -6.27 22.97
C ARG A 159 -0.19 -5.63 21.64
N HIS A 160 0.26 -6.27 20.58
CA HIS A 160 -0.14 -5.89 19.23
C HIS A 160 -1.67 -5.90 19.11
N PRO A 161 -2.25 -4.85 18.50
CA PRO A 161 -3.66 -4.85 18.18
C PRO A 161 -3.96 -5.94 17.15
N LEU A 162 -5.24 -6.24 17.00
CA LEU A 162 -5.72 -7.02 15.89
C LEU A 162 -5.98 -6.05 14.74
N ILE A 163 -5.41 -6.37 13.57
CA ILE A 163 -5.51 -5.56 12.35
C ILE A 163 -6.07 -6.48 11.28
N ASP A 164 -7.22 -6.11 10.75
CA ASP A 164 -7.84 -6.78 9.62
C ASP A 164 -8.03 -5.75 8.49
N PRO A 165 -7.10 -5.66 7.53
CA PRO A 165 -7.23 -4.74 6.41
C PRO A 165 -8.36 -5.09 5.45
N ASN A 166 -8.84 -6.34 5.47
CA ASN A 166 -9.93 -6.84 4.63
C ASN A 166 -9.73 -6.52 3.13
N TYR A 167 -8.49 -6.66 2.64
CA TYR A 167 -8.14 -6.35 1.25
C TYR A 167 -8.97 -7.19 0.26
N PHE A 168 -9.45 -6.54 -0.79
CA PHE A 168 -10.19 -7.17 -1.90
C PHE A 168 -11.47 -7.89 -1.46
N ALA A 169 -12.11 -7.41 -0.39
CA ALA A 169 -13.45 -7.83 0.01
C ALA A 169 -14.51 -7.38 -1.00
N ASP A 170 -14.33 -6.19 -1.58
CA ASP A 170 -15.10 -5.73 -2.74
C ASP A 170 -14.46 -6.25 -4.03
N GLU A 171 -15.21 -7.00 -4.85
CA GLU A 171 -14.72 -7.56 -6.11
C GLU A 171 -14.34 -6.50 -7.15
N THR A 172 -14.92 -5.30 -7.07
CA THR A 172 -14.61 -4.22 -8.03
C THR A 172 -13.22 -3.62 -7.79
N ASP A 173 -12.66 -3.75 -6.60
CA ASP A 173 -11.27 -3.41 -6.31
C ASP A 173 -10.31 -4.27 -7.13
N LEU A 174 -10.64 -5.56 -7.31
CA LEU A 174 -9.86 -6.48 -8.13
C LEU A 174 -9.96 -6.18 -9.62
N ASP A 175 -11.11 -5.69 -10.10
CA ASP A 175 -11.27 -5.31 -11.51
C ASP A 175 -10.30 -4.18 -11.90
N VAL A 176 -10.08 -3.20 -11.01
CA VAL A 176 -9.12 -2.11 -11.22
C VAL A 176 -7.69 -2.64 -11.29
N VAL A 177 -7.31 -3.53 -10.37
CA VAL A 177 -5.97 -4.16 -10.34
C VAL A 177 -5.73 -4.96 -11.63
N VAL A 178 -6.70 -5.75 -12.08
CA VAL A 178 -6.61 -6.51 -13.34
C VAL A 178 -6.51 -5.55 -14.53
N ALA A 179 -7.26 -4.45 -14.55
CA ALA A 179 -7.13 -3.43 -15.59
C ALA A 179 -5.71 -2.85 -15.67
N GLY A 180 -5.02 -2.70 -14.52
CA GLY A 180 -3.61 -2.33 -14.46
C GLY A 180 -2.67 -3.37 -15.07
N VAL A 181 -2.90 -4.66 -14.82
CA VAL A 181 -2.16 -5.74 -15.50
C VAL A 181 -2.33 -5.65 -17.02
N ARG A 182 -3.58 -5.50 -17.49
CA ARG A 182 -3.89 -5.39 -18.93
C ARG A 182 -3.26 -4.14 -19.54
N LEU A 183 -3.20 -3.04 -18.82
CA LEU A 183 -2.52 -1.82 -19.25
C LEU A 183 -1.02 -2.06 -19.39
N PHE A 184 -0.38 -2.65 -18.39
CA PHE A 184 1.05 -2.91 -18.42
C PHE A 184 1.43 -3.90 -19.54
N GLN A 185 0.61 -4.92 -19.80
CA GLN A 185 0.78 -5.82 -20.95
C GLN A 185 0.78 -5.10 -22.31
N ARG A 186 0.00 -4.02 -22.45
CA ARG A 186 0.06 -3.18 -23.67
C ARG A 186 1.36 -2.39 -23.75
N MET A 187 1.91 -1.96 -22.61
CA MET A 187 3.19 -1.27 -22.53
C MET A 187 4.36 -2.20 -22.88
N LEU A 188 4.31 -3.47 -22.45
CA LEU A 188 5.32 -4.49 -22.79
C LEU A 188 5.51 -4.67 -24.31
N ARG A 189 4.46 -4.43 -25.11
CA ARG A 189 4.49 -4.55 -26.57
C ARG A 189 5.08 -3.32 -27.28
N LYS A 190 5.47 -2.27 -26.54
CA LYS A 190 6.04 -1.02 -27.09
C LYS A 190 7.57 -1.09 -27.17
N GLY A 191 8.15 -0.21 -27.98
CA GLY A 191 9.57 -0.23 -28.38
C GLY A 191 10.57 -0.46 -27.23
N PRO A 192 10.60 0.38 -26.17
CA PRO A 192 11.56 0.24 -25.08
C PRO A 192 11.47 -1.08 -24.31
N MET A 193 10.25 -1.56 -24.04
CA MET A 193 10.06 -2.84 -23.34
C MET A 193 10.41 -4.03 -24.24
N LYS A 194 10.05 -3.94 -25.53
CA LYS A 194 10.38 -4.97 -26.51
C LYS A 194 11.88 -5.10 -26.73
N SER A 195 12.65 -4.00 -26.68
CA SER A 195 14.12 -4.06 -26.79
C SER A 195 14.79 -4.76 -25.62
N LEU A 196 14.15 -4.84 -24.45
CA LEU A 196 14.66 -5.55 -23.26
C LEU A 196 14.28 -7.04 -23.23
N ASP A 197 13.58 -7.53 -24.26
CA ASP A 197 12.91 -8.84 -24.25
C ASP A 197 12.06 -9.05 -22.98
N ALA A 198 11.40 -7.98 -22.52
CA ALA A 198 10.66 -7.96 -21.28
C ALA A 198 9.43 -8.89 -21.34
N LYS A 199 9.38 -9.87 -20.43
CA LYS A 199 8.33 -10.90 -20.36
C LYS A 199 7.80 -11.03 -18.95
N ILE A 200 6.49 -11.25 -18.83
CA ILE A 200 5.89 -11.59 -17.53
C ILE A 200 6.42 -12.97 -17.12
N LEU A 201 6.82 -13.10 -15.85
CA LEU A 201 7.14 -14.39 -15.27
C LEU A 201 5.88 -15.27 -15.29
N ASP A 202 5.93 -16.36 -16.04
CA ASP A 202 4.78 -17.20 -16.37
C ASP A 202 4.61 -18.43 -15.46
N THR A 203 5.45 -18.56 -14.44
CA THR A 203 5.34 -19.63 -13.44
C THR A 203 4.09 -19.40 -12.56
N PRO A 204 3.06 -20.27 -12.64
CA PRO A 204 1.80 -20.01 -11.95
C PRO A 204 1.92 -20.16 -10.44
N LEU A 205 1.29 -19.24 -9.70
CA LEU A 205 1.22 -19.34 -8.24
C LEU A 205 0.51 -20.63 -7.81
N PRO A 206 1.06 -21.41 -6.84
CA PRO A 206 0.46 -22.66 -6.39
C PRO A 206 -1.03 -22.57 -6.01
N GLY A 207 -1.43 -21.51 -5.31
CA GLY A 207 -2.82 -21.28 -4.88
C GLY A 207 -3.78 -20.84 -6.00
N CYS A 208 -3.29 -20.63 -7.22
CA CYS A 208 -4.08 -20.16 -8.37
C CYS A 208 -4.01 -21.08 -9.58
N ARG A 209 -3.43 -22.29 -9.45
CA ARG A 209 -3.26 -23.26 -10.56
C ARG A 209 -4.59 -23.76 -11.15
N GLN A 210 -5.69 -23.64 -10.43
CA GLN A 210 -7.04 -23.92 -10.92
C GLN A 210 -7.51 -22.95 -12.01
N HIS A 211 -6.86 -21.79 -12.14
CA HIS A 211 -7.14 -20.82 -13.18
C HIS A 211 -6.08 -20.90 -14.28
N VAL A 212 -6.52 -20.80 -15.53
CA VAL A 212 -5.60 -20.70 -16.68
C VAL A 212 -4.77 -19.43 -16.51
N PHE A 213 -3.45 -19.55 -16.65
CA PHE A 213 -2.52 -18.42 -16.53
C PHE A 213 -2.92 -17.28 -17.48
N ASP A 214 -2.68 -16.05 -17.02
CA ASP A 214 -3.02 -14.81 -17.72
C ASP A 214 -4.52 -14.55 -17.98
N THR A 215 -5.43 -15.31 -17.37
CA THR A 215 -6.86 -14.95 -17.34
C THR A 215 -7.15 -13.93 -16.22
N ASP A 216 -8.26 -13.20 -16.34
CA ASP A 216 -8.69 -12.28 -15.28
C ASP A 216 -8.89 -13.04 -13.96
N ALA A 217 -9.46 -14.26 -14.01
CA ALA A 217 -9.62 -15.12 -12.84
C ALA A 217 -8.27 -15.47 -12.17
N TYR A 218 -7.23 -15.74 -12.97
CA TYR A 218 -5.89 -15.96 -12.44
C TYR A 218 -5.33 -14.73 -11.74
N TRP A 219 -5.41 -13.55 -12.37
CA TRP A 219 -4.88 -12.31 -11.78
C TRP A 219 -5.64 -11.87 -10.53
N LYS A 220 -6.97 -12.06 -10.48
CA LYS A 220 -7.77 -11.84 -9.26
C LYS A 220 -7.36 -12.77 -8.12
N CYS A 221 -7.19 -14.07 -8.42
CA CYS A 221 -6.66 -15.02 -7.44
C CYS A 221 -5.26 -14.61 -6.98
N SER A 222 -4.40 -14.22 -7.92
CA SER A 222 -3.02 -13.85 -7.64
C SER A 222 -2.91 -12.61 -6.76
N ALA A 223 -3.77 -11.62 -6.96
CA ALA A 223 -3.85 -10.43 -6.11
C ALA A 223 -4.17 -10.78 -4.66
N ARG A 224 -5.03 -11.78 -4.43
CA ARG A 224 -5.36 -12.29 -3.08
C ARG A 224 -4.26 -13.13 -2.46
N GLN A 225 -3.53 -13.91 -3.25
CA GLN A 225 -2.44 -14.77 -2.76
C GLN A 225 -1.19 -13.97 -2.40
N ILE A 226 -0.89 -12.92 -3.17
CA ILE A 226 0.26 -12.03 -2.95
C ILE A 226 -0.22 -10.58 -3.02
N SER A 227 -1.01 -10.20 -2.01
CA SER A 227 -1.35 -8.80 -1.74
C SER A 227 -0.10 -8.09 -1.22
N PHE A 228 0.13 -6.86 -1.65
CA PHE A 228 1.22 -6.03 -1.14
C PHE A 228 0.66 -4.70 -0.64
N THR A 229 0.83 -4.41 0.65
CA THR A 229 0.52 -3.09 1.21
C THR A 229 1.58 -2.09 0.76
N ILE A 230 1.17 -0.89 0.35
CA ILE A 230 2.11 0.23 0.14
C ILE A 230 2.24 1.08 1.43
N TYR A 231 1.77 0.54 2.57
CA TYR A 231 1.87 1.14 3.89
C TYR A 231 1.14 2.48 4.03
N HIS A 232 0.00 2.62 3.34
CA HIS A 232 -0.85 3.82 3.32
C HIS A 232 -2.08 3.67 4.24
N LEU A 233 -1.90 2.95 5.35
CA LEU A 233 -2.95 2.70 6.35
C LEU A 233 -3.52 4.03 6.88
N SER A 234 -4.83 4.21 6.78
CA SER A 234 -5.54 5.46 7.08
C SER A 234 -6.99 5.22 7.50
N GLY A 235 -7.69 6.28 7.92
CA GLY A 235 -9.15 6.28 8.12
C GLY A 235 -9.71 5.81 9.46
N THR A 236 -8.88 5.27 10.36
CA THR A 236 -9.34 4.65 11.63
C THR A 236 -9.92 5.60 12.68
N CYS A 237 -9.74 6.90 12.51
CA CYS A 237 -10.39 7.97 13.27
C CYS A 237 -11.06 8.98 12.33
N LYS A 238 -11.78 8.49 11.32
CA LYS A 238 -12.44 9.26 10.25
C LYS A 238 -12.98 10.62 10.71
N MET A 239 -12.59 11.68 10.00
CA MET A 239 -13.14 13.01 10.14
C MET A 239 -14.53 13.09 9.49
N GLY A 240 -15.46 13.81 10.12
CA GLY A 240 -16.78 14.07 9.56
C GLY A 240 -17.63 15.01 10.42
N PRO A 241 -18.76 15.50 9.88
CA PRO A 241 -19.68 16.32 10.64
C PRO A 241 -20.29 15.52 11.80
N ALA A 242 -20.81 16.19 12.83
CA ALA A 242 -21.46 15.53 13.96
C ALA A 242 -22.70 14.70 13.58
N SER A 243 -23.27 14.93 12.39
CA SER A 243 -24.37 14.14 11.83
C SER A 243 -23.92 12.83 11.15
N ASP A 244 -22.61 12.64 10.91
CA ASP A 244 -22.08 11.38 10.38
C ASP A 244 -21.81 10.41 11.55
N PRO A 245 -22.61 9.34 11.72
CA PRO A 245 -22.42 8.39 12.83
C PRO A 245 -21.13 7.57 12.72
N THR A 246 -20.46 7.62 11.56
CA THR A 246 -19.17 6.93 11.33
C THR A 246 -17.96 7.82 11.63
N ALA A 247 -18.17 9.09 11.99
CA ALA A 247 -17.10 10.03 12.29
C ALA A 247 -16.58 9.92 13.73
N VAL A 248 -15.27 10.05 13.91
CA VAL A 248 -14.58 10.07 15.20
C VAL A 248 -14.15 11.49 15.57
N VAL A 249 -13.71 12.28 14.59
CA VAL A 249 -13.31 13.68 14.79
C VAL A 249 -14.14 14.64 13.93
N ASP A 250 -14.25 15.88 14.38
CA ASP A 250 -14.92 16.96 13.63
C ASP A 250 -13.98 17.63 12.60
N PRO A 251 -14.45 18.57 11.76
CA PRO A 251 -13.59 19.29 10.80
C PRO A 251 -12.46 20.14 11.40
N ARG A 252 -12.43 20.35 12.73
CA ARG A 252 -11.29 20.93 13.46
C ARG A 252 -10.42 19.86 14.12
N LEU A 253 -10.61 18.60 13.73
CA LEU A 253 -9.91 17.41 14.21
C LEU A 253 -10.14 17.10 15.70
N ARG A 254 -11.18 17.68 16.31
CA ARG A 254 -11.52 17.45 17.72
C ARG A 254 -12.32 16.17 17.85
N VAL A 255 -11.97 15.35 18.84
CA VAL A 255 -12.69 14.09 19.08
C VAL A 255 -14.13 14.38 19.53
N HIS A 256 -15.11 13.79 18.84
CA HIS A 256 -16.52 14.07 19.09
C HIS A 256 -16.92 13.76 20.54
N GLY A 257 -17.45 14.77 21.24
CA GLY A 257 -17.90 14.65 22.62
C GLY A 257 -16.79 14.54 23.67
N VAL A 258 -15.52 14.79 23.31
CA VAL A 258 -14.39 14.85 24.25
C VAL A 258 -13.70 16.21 24.13
N ARG A 259 -13.57 16.93 25.24
CA ARG A 259 -12.94 18.26 25.26
C ARG A 259 -11.42 18.16 25.34
N GLY A 260 -10.72 19.06 24.66
CA GLY A 260 -9.26 19.17 24.75
C GLY A 260 -8.48 18.03 24.10
N LEU A 261 -9.10 17.26 23.20
CA LEU A 261 -8.47 16.12 22.52
C LEU A 261 -8.66 16.22 21.00
N ARG A 262 -7.56 16.03 20.26
CA ARG A 262 -7.55 15.95 18.79
C ARG A 262 -6.80 14.73 18.31
N VAL A 263 -7.04 14.33 17.06
CA VAL A 263 -6.24 13.35 16.32
C VAL A 263 -5.65 14.05 15.10
N VAL A 264 -4.34 13.94 14.89
CA VAL A 264 -3.61 14.69 13.85
C VAL A 264 -2.65 13.74 13.13
N ASP A 265 -3.21 12.83 12.35
CA ASP A 265 -2.47 11.85 11.55
C ASP A 265 -3.34 11.34 10.37
N ALA A 266 -2.86 10.34 9.65
CA ALA A 266 -3.58 9.74 8.52
C ALA A 266 -4.90 9.05 8.90
N SER A 267 -5.12 8.72 10.17
CA SER A 267 -6.35 8.05 10.61
C SER A 267 -7.59 8.94 10.45
N ILE A 268 -7.44 10.27 10.36
CA ILE A 268 -8.55 11.19 10.19
C ILE A 268 -9.08 11.27 8.75
N MET A 269 -8.33 10.75 7.77
CA MET A 269 -8.72 10.83 6.35
C MET A 269 -10.06 10.09 6.13
N PRO A 270 -11.13 10.78 5.68
CA PRO A 270 -12.42 10.11 5.47
C PRO A 270 -12.37 9.10 4.35
N GLU A 271 -11.66 9.45 3.28
CA GLU A 271 -11.27 8.62 2.15
C GLU A 271 -9.76 8.79 1.97
N VAL A 272 -9.04 7.71 1.66
CA VAL A 272 -7.62 7.80 1.31
C VAL A 272 -7.48 8.58 0.00
N PRO A 273 -6.61 9.61 -0.07
CA PRO A 273 -6.41 10.36 -1.31
C PRO A 273 -5.68 9.50 -2.34
N SER A 274 -5.91 9.73 -3.64
CA SER A 274 -5.16 9.09 -4.74
C SER A 274 -3.70 9.58 -4.84
N ALA A 275 -2.93 9.44 -3.76
CA ALA A 275 -1.54 9.80 -3.61
C ALA A 275 -0.89 9.01 -2.47
N HIS A 276 0.44 8.97 -2.41
CA HIS A 276 1.16 8.45 -1.25
C HIS A 276 0.88 9.31 -0.02
N THR A 277 0.58 8.68 1.13
CA THR A 277 -0.04 9.36 2.29
C THR A 277 0.91 10.23 3.11
N ASN A 278 2.22 10.21 2.84
CA ASN A 278 3.18 11.04 3.55
C ASN A 278 2.86 12.54 3.42
N ALA A 279 2.75 13.05 2.19
CA ALA A 279 2.48 14.48 1.96
C ALA A 279 1.10 14.93 2.49
N PRO A 280 -0.01 14.18 2.27
CA PRO A 280 -1.29 14.48 2.90
C PRO A 280 -1.24 14.49 4.43
N THR A 281 -0.46 13.59 5.06
CA THR A 281 -0.31 13.55 6.53
C THR A 281 0.42 14.78 7.06
N ILE A 282 1.49 15.21 6.37
CA ILE A 282 2.20 16.46 6.70
C ILE A 282 1.24 17.66 6.57
N MET A 283 0.47 17.72 5.49
CA MET A 283 -0.52 18.79 5.29
C MET A 283 -1.57 18.83 6.42
N ILE A 284 -2.08 17.67 6.85
CA ILE A 284 -2.99 17.57 8.00
C ILE A 284 -2.34 18.15 9.26
N ALA A 285 -1.06 17.81 9.51
CA ALA A 285 -0.33 18.30 10.67
C ALA A 285 -0.12 19.82 10.65
N GLU A 286 0.30 20.38 9.50
CA GLU A 286 0.44 21.83 9.32
C GLU A 286 -0.89 22.55 9.53
N LYS A 287 -1.97 22.05 8.92
CA LYS A 287 -3.29 22.66 9.08
C LYS A 287 -3.79 22.59 10.51
N ALA A 288 -3.54 21.47 11.21
CA ALA A 288 -3.89 21.33 12.61
C ALA A 288 -3.12 22.29 13.51
N SER A 289 -1.83 22.53 13.21
CA SER A 289 -1.01 23.52 13.92
C SER A 289 -1.65 24.91 13.89
N ASP A 290 -2.08 25.36 12.71
CA ASP A 290 -2.79 26.64 12.56
C ASP A 290 -4.13 26.66 13.30
N MET A 291 -4.93 25.59 13.22
CA MET A 291 -6.20 25.51 13.94
C MET A 291 -6.02 25.51 15.47
N ILE A 292 -4.93 24.94 15.96
CA ILE A 292 -4.61 24.97 17.39
C ILE A 292 -4.21 26.38 17.79
N LYS A 293 -3.31 27.03 17.04
CA LYS A 293 -2.92 28.43 17.28
C LYS A 293 -4.12 29.37 17.32
N GLU A 294 -5.03 29.24 16.34
CA GLU A 294 -6.30 29.97 16.29
C GLU A 294 -7.16 29.74 17.54
N ASP A 295 -7.32 28.49 17.99
CA ASP A 295 -8.16 28.18 19.16
C ASP A 295 -7.54 28.62 20.50
N TRP A 296 -6.25 28.96 20.51
CA TRP A 296 -5.48 29.39 21.69
C TRP A 296 -4.99 30.85 21.60
N ASP A 297 -5.35 31.60 20.55
CA ASP A 297 -4.92 32.97 20.29
C ASP A 297 -3.39 33.20 20.36
N VAL A 298 -2.60 32.33 19.71
CA VAL A 298 -1.11 32.40 19.67
C VAL A 298 -0.49 32.46 18.27
#